data_AF-A0A8H3W645-F1
#
_entry.id   AF-A0A8H3W645-F1
#
_cell.length_a   1.000
_cell.length_b   1.000
_cell.length_c   1.000
_cell.angle_alpha   90.00
_cell.angle_beta   90.00
_cell.angle_gamma   90.00
#
_symmetry.space_group_name_H-M   'P 1'
#
loop_
_entity.id
_entity.type
_entity.pdbx_description
1 polymer ?
#
loop_
_entity_poly.entity_id
_entity_poly.type
_entity_poly.pdbx_seq_one_letter_code
_entity_poly.pdbx_strand_id
1 'polypeptide(L)'
;MSIPKIGKPIAAVFQHPEETKNRHVSIAARTTSQRKILAELEEQTSMVYKTTTVSTDEARREGRIKLQDGDYKSAYVAFLVAQLYQDGAGRSVLDGADNDLLGVEKESLKDIVKGALTWA
;
A
#
# COMPACT_ATOMS: atom_id res chain seq x y z
N MET A 1 -1.90 -6.02 0.66
CA MET A 1 -2.79 -7.17 0.90
C MET A 1 -4.21 -6.74 0.58
N SER A 2 -5.04 -7.55 -0.08
CA SER A 2 -6.46 -7.22 -0.29
C SER A 2 -7.25 -7.33 1.03
N ILE A 3 -8.31 -6.51 1.17
CA ILE A 3 -9.12 -6.44 2.40
C ILE A 3 -9.62 -7.82 2.87
N PRO A 4 -10.15 -8.70 2.00
CA PRO A 4 -10.67 -10.01 2.44
C PRO A 4 -9.60 -10.94 3.05
N LYS A 5 -8.32 -10.73 2.72
CA LYS A 5 -7.22 -11.60 3.16
C LYS A 5 -6.57 -11.17 4.48
N ILE A 6 -6.93 -10.01 5.03
CA ILE A 6 -6.35 -9.48 6.27
C ILE A 6 -6.83 -10.27 7.51
N GLY A 7 -8.07 -10.75 7.50
CA GLY A 7 -8.69 -11.33 8.70
C GLY A 7 -8.01 -12.61 9.20
N LYS A 8 -7.59 -13.51 8.29
CA LYS A 8 -6.97 -14.79 8.67
C LYS A 8 -5.64 -14.60 9.43
N PRO A 9 -4.65 -13.82 8.93
CA PRO A 9 -3.44 -13.54 9.68
C PRO A 9 -3.68 -12.91 11.04
N ILE A 10 -4.64 -11.98 11.15
CA ILE A 10 -4.98 -11.35 12.43
C ILE A 10 -5.52 -12.39 13.41
N ALA A 11 -6.41 -13.28 12.97
CA ALA A 11 -6.92 -14.35 13.83
C ALA A 11 -5.79 -15.31 14.28
N ALA A 12 -4.85 -15.62 13.38
CA ALA A 12 -3.71 -16.49 13.67
C ALA A 12 -2.79 -15.91 14.76
N VAL A 13 -2.64 -14.59 14.86
CA VAL A 13 -1.86 -13.96 15.96
C VAL A 13 -2.34 -14.44 17.33
N PHE A 14 -3.66 -14.55 17.54
CA PHE A 14 -4.22 -15.02 18.80
C PHE A 14 -4.04 -16.52 19.05
N GLN A 15 -3.72 -17.29 18.01
CA GLN A 15 -3.41 -18.72 18.10
C GLN A 15 -1.92 -18.99 18.38
N HIS A 16 -1.06 -17.98 18.18
CA HIS A 16 0.40 -18.05 18.38
C HIS A 16 0.89 -17.03 19.44
N PRO A 17 0.36 -17.05 20.68
CA PRO A 17 0.67 -16.03 21.67
C PRO A 17 2.13 -16.08 22.15
N GLU A 18 2.79 -17.25 22.15
CA GLU A 18 4.20 -17.34 22.56
C GLU A 18 5.11 -16.62 21.56
N GLU A 19 4.80 -16.73 20.28
CA GLU A 19 5.57 -16.16 19.18
C GLU A 19 5.20 -14.70 18.89
N THR A 20 4.01 -14.23 19.31
CA THR A 20 3.49 -12.92 18.89
C THR A 20 3.20 -11.92 20.03
N LYS A 21 3.11 -12.35 21.29
CA LYS A 21 2.79 -11.45 22.41
C LYS A 21 3.82 -10.32 22.55
N ASN A 22 3.32 -9.12 22.82
CA ASN A 22 4.13 -7.93 23.17
C ASN A 22 5.22 -7.54 22.15
N ARG A 23 5.01 -7.86 20.86
CA ARG A 23 5.90 -7.41 19.78
C ARG A 23 5.14 -6.97 18.55
N HIS A 24 5.85 -6.29 17.66
CA HIS A 24 5.34 -6.00 16.32
C HIS A 24 5.33 -7.28 15.47
N VAL A 25 4.27 -7.41 14.69
CA VAL A 25 4.07 -8.47 13.70
C VAL A 25 4.11 -7.84 12.32
N SER A 26 4.90 -8.42 11.43
CA SER A 26 5.19 -7.94 10.08
C SER A 26 4.63 -8.92 9.05
N ILE A 27 3.53 -8.54 8.40
CA ILE A 27 2.90 -9.33 7.33
C ILE A 27 2.84 -8.55 6.03
N ALA A 28 3.12 -9.23 4.92
CA ALA A 28 3.04 -8.66 3.58
C ALA A 28 2.73 -9.74 2.54
N ALA A 29 1.52 -9.74 1.98
CA ALA A 29 1.14 -10.68 0.92
C ALA A 29 1.88 -10.46 -0.41
N ARG A 30 2.38 -9.24 -0.63
CA ARG A 30 3.14 -8.83 -1.83
C ARG A 30 3.82 -7.48 -1.60
N THR A 31 5.01 -7.35 -2.18
CA THR A 31 5.70 -6.06 -2.39
C THR A 31 5.56 -5.64 -3.85
N THR A 32 5.19 -4.39 -4.11
CA THR A 32 5.01 -3.83 -5.47
C THR A 32 5.39 -2.35 -5.52
N SER A 33 5.26 -1.72 -6.69
CA SER A 33 5.44 -0.29 -6.89
C SER A 33 4.30 0.30 -7.72
N GLN A 34 4.11 1.62 -7.66
CA GLN A 34 3.11 2.33 -8.48
C GLN A 34 3.27 2.05 -9.97
N ARG A 35 4.52 1.96 -10.47
CA ARG A 35 4.81 1.63 -11.88
C ARG A 35 4.42 0.20 -12.26
N LYS A 36 4.65 -0.78 -11.37
CA LYS A 36 4.23 -2.18 -11.61
C LYS A 36 2.71 -2.29 -11.66
N ILE A 37 2.00 -1.57 -10.79
CA ILE A 37 0.53 -1.51 -10.80
C ILE A 37 0.03 -0.89 -12.10
N LEU A 38 0.62 0.23 -12.52
CA LEU A 38 0.25 0.87 -13.79
C LEU A 38 0.48 -0.05 -14.99
N ALA A 39 1.65 -0.69 -15.08
CA ALA A 39 1.97 -1.59 -16.18
C ALA A 39 0.96 -2.75 -16.28
N GLU A 40 0.58 -3.36 -15.16
CA GLU A 40 -0.43 -4.41 -15.13
C GLU A 40 -1.83 -3.89 -15.55
N LEU A 41 -2.18 -2.67 -15.11
CA LEU A 41 -3.44 -2.03 -15.50
C LEU A 41 -3.49 -1.79 -17.01
N GLU A 42 -2.42 -1.24 -17.60
CA GLU A 42 -2.30 -0.97 -19.03
C GLU A 42 -2.35 -2.27 -19.85
N GLU A 43 -1.67 -3.32 -19.39
CA GLU A 43 -1.71 -4.65 -20.02
C GLU A 43 -3.14 -5.21 -20.06
N GLN A 44 -3.86 -5.20 -18.93
CA GLN A 44 -5.20 -5.79 -18.85
C GLN A 44 -6.28 -4.95 -19.57
N THR A 45 -6.08 -3.65 -19.70
CA THR A 45 -7.05 -2.75 -20.34
C THR A 45 -6.72 -2.45 -21.80
N SER A 46 -5.50 -2.77 -22.25
CA SER A 46 -4.98 -2.33 -23.56
C SER A 46 -5.04 -0.81 -23.75
N MET A 47 -5.01 -0.06 -22.65
CA MET A 47 -5.00 1.40 -22.61
C MET A 47 -3.64 1.91 -22.15
N VAL A 48 -3.30 3.13 -22.56
CA VAL A 48 -2.12 3.85 -22.05
C VAL A 48 -2.61 5.06 -21.27
N TYR A 49 -2.14 5.21 -20.03
CA TYR A 49 -2.56 6.32 -19.17
C TYR A 49 -1.50 7.42 -19.19
N LYS A 50 -1.93 8.67 -19.43
CA LYS A 50 -1.07 9.82 -19.24
C LYS A 50 -0.75 9.98 -17.76
N THR A 51 0.54 9.97 -17.41
CA THR A 51 1.00 10.13 -16.03
C THR A 51 1.72 11.46 -15.82
N THR A 52 1.74 11.91 -14.57
CA THR A 52 2.60 13.00 -14.09
C THR A 52 3.42 12.47 -12.93
N THR A 53 4.67 12.91 -12.82
CA THR A 53 5.55 12.54 -11.71
C THR A 53 5.65 13.72 -10.77
N VAL A 54 5.38 13.49 -9.49
CA VAL A 54 5.44 14.50 -8.42
C VAL A 54 6.39 13.99 -7.34
N SER A 55 7.33 14.82 -6.90
CA SER A 55 8.23 14.46 -5.80
C SER A 55 7.49 14.57 -4.47
N THR A 56 7.91 13.78 -3.47
CA THR A 56 7.29 13.88 -2.14
C THR A 56 7.56 15.21 -1.45
N ASP A 57 8.66 15.89 -1.78
CA ASP A 57 8.94 17.24 -1.27
C ASP A 57 7.97 18.27 -1.84
N GLU A 58 7.64 18.14 -3.13
CA GLU A 58 6.63 18.98 -3.77
C GLU A 58 5.24 18.73 -3.16
N ALA A 59 4.87 17.45 -2.96
CA ALA A 59 3.63 17.11 -2.27
C ALA A 59 3.57 17.69 -0.84
N ARG A 60 4.67 17.67 -0.07
CA ARG A 60 4.69 18.32 1.25
C ARG A 60 4.55 19.84 1.16
N ARG A 61 5.19 20.47 0.17
CA ARG A 61 5.10 21.92 -0.06
C ARG A 61 3.66 22.32 -0.38
N GLU A 62 3.03 21.63 -1.32
CA GLU A 62 1.62 21.85 -1.65
C GLU A 62 0.71 21.63 -0.44
N GLY A 63 0.96 20.58 0.34
CA GLY A 63 0.18 20.29 1.54
C GLY A 63 0.22 21.45 2.54
N ARG A 64 1.38 22.09 2.73
CA ARG A 64 1.51 23.27 3.60
C ARG A 64 0.74 24.48 3.08
N ILE A 65 0.77 24.73 1.77
CA ILE A 65 0.03 25.84 1.14
C ILE A 65 -1.47 25.62 1.33
N LYS A 66 -1.97 24.45 0.92
CA LYS A 66 -3.39 24.06 1.06
C LYS A 66 -3.87 24.15 2.52
N LEU A 67 -3.01 23.78 3.48
CA LEU A 67 -3.33 23.88 4.90
C LEU A 67 -3.48 25.34 5.35
N GLN A 68 -2.57 26.22 4.93
CA GLN A 68 -2.63 27.66 5.26
C GLN A 68 -3.86 28.33 4.64
N ASP A 69 -4.27 27.89 3.46
CA ASP A 69 -5.45 28.39 2.75
C ASP A 69 -6.78 27.82 3.28
N GLY A 70 -6.74 26.93 4.28
CA GLY A 70 -7.93 26.28 4.85
C GLY A 70 -8.49 25.12 4.04
N ASP A 71 -7.82 24.69 2.96
CA ASP A 71 -8.15 23.47 2.22
C ASP A 71 -7.56 22.24 2.90
N TYR A 72 -8.14 21.88 4.04
CA TYR A 72 -7.70 20.77 4.88
C TYR A 72 -7.75 19.41 4.17
N LYS A 73 -8.72 19.21 3.27
CA LYS A 73 -8.89 17.95 2.55
C LYS A 73 -7.74 17.74 1.57
N SER A 74 -7.42 18.75 0.75
CA SER A 74 -6.32 18.63 -0.20
C SER A 74 -4.97 18.62 0.51
N ALA A 75 -4.84 19.35 1.62
CA ALA A 75 -3.65 19.30 2.46
C ALA A 75 -3.40 17.90 3.00
N TYR A 76 -4.42 17.24 3.55
CA TYR A 76 -4.34 15.87 4.06
C TYR A 76 -3.87 14.89 2.97
N VAL A 77 -4.46 14.95 1.77
CA VAL A 77 -4.06 14.07 0.64
C VAL A 77 -2.60 14.30 0.26
N ALA A 78 -2.16 15.56 0.19
CA ALA A 78 -0.79 15.90 -0.18
C ALA A 78 0.23 15.38 0.85
N PHE A 79 -0.05 15.53 2.14
CA PHE A 79 0.77 14.95 3.20
C PHE A 79 0.75 13.42 3.20
N LEU A 80 -0.40 12.80 2.93
CA LEU A 80 -0.50 11.34 2.84
C LEU A 80 0.36 10.78 1.71
N VAL A 81 0.33 11.40 0.52
CA VAL A 81 1.21 11.03 -0.61
C VAL A 81 2.68 11.12 -0.20
N ALA A 82 3.08 12.22 0.43
CA ALA A 82 4.45 12.38 0.91
C ALA A 82 4.83 11.38 2.00
N GLN A 83 3.88 10.99 2.85
CA GLN A 83 4.11 10.02 3.93
C GLN A 83 4.30 8.61 3.37
N LEU A 84 3.51 8.21 2.38
CA LEU A 84 3.51 6.86 1.83
C LEU A 84 4.66 6.61 0.84
N TYR A 85 5.07 7.63 0.08
CA TYR A 85 5.96 7.43 -1.08
C TYR A 85 7.33 8.11 -0.95
N GLN A 86 7.73 8.55 0.26
CA GLN A 86 9.03 9.17 0.44
C GLN A 86 10.15 8.15 0.23
N ASP A 87 11.04 8.44 -0.72
CA ASP A 87 12.23 7.63 -0.97
C ASP A 87 13.13 7.57 0.26
N GLY A 88 13.67 6.37 0.55
CA GLY A 88 14.60 6.16 1.66
C GLY A 88 13.99 6.26 3.06
N ALA A 89 12.68 6.48 3.21
CA ALA A 89 12.06 6.64 4.53
C ALA A 89 11.92 5.33 5.32
N GLY A 90 12.18 4.16 4.72
CA GLY A 90 12.13 2.86 5.40
C GLY A 90 10.74 2.46 5.91
N ARG A 91 9.67 3.02 5.34
CA ARG A 91 8.28 2.82 5.83
C ARG A 91 7.56 1.61 5.22
N SER A 92 8.16 0.97 4.22
CA SER A 92 7.59 -0.24 3.62
C SER A 92 7.95 -1.46 4.46
N VAL A 93 6.99 -2.36 4.67
CA VAL A 93 7.27 -3.72 5.14
C VAL A 93 7.93 -4.48 4.00
N LEU A 94 9.21 -4.82 4.15
CA LEU A 94 10.02 -5.36 3.04
C LEU A 94 10.00 -6.89 2.95
N ASP A 95 9.85 -7.59 4.08
CA ASP A 95 10.06 -9.03 4.14
C ASP A 95 8.79 -9.85 4.44
N GLY A 96 7.82 -9.28 5.18
CA GLY A 96 6.69 -10.06 5.69
C GLY A 96 7.19 -11.21 6.57
N ALA A 97 8.13 -10.94 7.48
CA ALA A 97 8.82 -11.94 8.29
C ALA A 97 7.90 -12.92 9.04
N ASP A 98 6.67 -12.50 9.38
CA ASP A 98 5.69 -13.33 10.09
C ASP A 98 4.68 -14.01 9.16
N ASN A 99 4.87 -13.93 7.84
CA ASN A 99 3.93 -14.50 6.87
C ASN A 99 3.74 -16.01 7.04
N ASP A 100 4.84 -16.76 7.20
CA ASP A 100 4.80 -18.22 7.32
C ASP A 100 4.16 -18.63 8.65
N LEU A 101 4.50 -17.94 9.76
CA LEU A 101 3.90 -18.14 11.07
C LEU A 101 2.38 -17.93 11.04
N LEU A 102 1.92 -16.92 10.30
CA LEU A 102 0.53 -16.46 10.33
C LEU A 102 -0.29 -16.89 9.12
N GLY A 103 0.24 -17.79 8.29
CA GLY A 103 -0.44 -18.34 7.12
C GLY A 103 -0.86 -17.28 6.10
N VAL A 104 -0.03 -16.25 5.89
CA VAL A 104 -0.30 -15.19 4.93
C VAL A 104 -0.22 -15.74 3.52
N GLU A 105 -1.37 -15.77 2.85
CA GLU A 105 -1.45 -16.15 1.44
C GLU A 105 -0.83 -15.06 0.55
N LYS A 106 0.13 -15.46 -0.29
CA LYS A 106 0.66 -14.57 -1.34
C LYS A 106 -0.46 -14.18 -2.30
N GLU A 107 -0.38 -12.95 -2.80
CA GLU A 107 -1.36 -12.44 -3.77
C GLU A 107 -0.68 -12.17 -5.11
N SER A 108 -1.41 -12.38 -6.20
CA SER A 108 -0.98 -12.01 -7.54
C SER A 108 -1.37 -10.56 -7.82
N LEU A 109 -0.44 -9.75 -8.35
CA LEU A 109 -0.77 -8.38 -8.77
C LEU A 109 -1.81 -8.40 -9.89
N LYS A 110 -1.65 -9.34 -10.83
CA LYS A 110 -2.59 -9.59 -11.92
C LYS A 110 -4.00 -9.86 -11.44
N ASP A 111 -4.16 -10.74 -10.45
CA ASP A 111 -5.49 -11.10 -9.93
C ASP A 111 -6.11 -9.93 -9.16
N ILE A 112 -5.30 -9.16 -8.42
CA ILE A 112 -5.75 -7.94 -7.73
C ILE A 112 -6.28 -6.91 -8.74
N VAL A 113 -5.51 -6.61 -9.79
CA VAL A 113 -5.90 -5.64 -10.83
C VAL A 113 -7.15 -6.11 -11.58
N LYS A 114 -7.20 -7.40 -11.93
CA LYS A 114 -8.38 -8.00 -12.57
C LYS A 114 -9.62 -7.84 -11.70
N GLY A 115 -9.52 -8.15 -10.40
CA GLY A 115 -10.61 -7.99 -9.45
C GLY A 115 -11.10 -6.55 -9.34
N ALA A 116 -10.18 -5.58 -9.35
CA ALA A 116 -10.53 -4.15 -9.33
C ALA A 116 -11.27 -3.71 -10.60
N LEU A 117 -10.90 -4.23 -11.78
CA LEU A 117 -11.56 -3.92 -13.04
C LEU A 117 -12.99 -4.49 -13.13
N THR A 118 -13.26 -5.61 -12.46
CA THR A 118 -14.61 -6.22 -12.42
C THR A 118 -15.56 -5.59 -11.41
N TRP A 119 -15.08 -4.61 -10.63
CA TRP A 119 -15.90 -3.94 -9.61
C TRP A 119 -16.75 -2.79 -10.18
N ALA A 120 -16.59 -2.49 -11.47
CA ALA A 120 -17.32 -1.46 -12.21
C ALA A 120 -18.67 -1.94 -12.74
#